data_AF-A0A1V4Z498-F1
#
_entry.id   AF-A0A1V4Z498-F1
#
_cell.length_a   1.000
_cell.length_b   1.000
_cell.length_c   1.000
_cell.angle_alpha   90.00
_cell.angle_beta   90.00
_cell.angle_gamma   90.00
#
_symmetry.space_group_name_H-M   'P 1'
#
loop_
_entity.id
_entity.type
_entity.pdbx_description
1 polymer ?
#
loop_
_entity_poly.entity_id
_entity_poly.type
_entity_poly.pdbx_seq_one_letter_code
_entity_poly.pdbx_strand_id
1 'polypeptide(L)'
;MTPTLPLDAVNWFIAFVSLSVVWFIMRDISRRIGEALRMKRYYVLYDLGEALLIVAIVMLFVHFVLGVRAAGPGMDLLPLGAKAIFAIAAGIDLAVTIKYWGWIVPEVLALRKK
;
A
#
# COMPACT_ATOMS: atom_id res chain seq x y z
N MET A 1 24.88 -4.13 25.87
CA MET A 1 23.45 -3.83 25.62
C MET A 1 23.15 -4.23 24.18
N THR A 2 22.40 -5.31 23.98
CA THR A 2 21.85 -5.65 22.66
C THR A 2 20.88 -4.54 22.28
N PRO A 3 21.02 -3.89 21.11
CA PRO A 3 20.01 -2.95 20.64
C PRO A 3 18.74 -3.75 20.35
N THR A 4 17.82 -3.78 21.30
CA THR A 4 16.47 -4.30 21.07
C THR A 4 15.77 -3.34 20.14
N LEU A 5 15.36 -3.82 18.98
CA LEU A 5 14.57 -3.02 18.05
C LEU A 5 13.29 -2.54 18.75
N PRO A 6 12.90 -1.27 18.57
CA PRO A 6 11.61 -0.79 19.02
C PRO A 6 10.51 -1.68 18.43
N LEU A 7 9.74 -2.37 19.28
CA LEU A 7 8.71 -3.31 18.85
C LEU A 7 7.66 -2.63 17.94
N ASP A 8 7.42 -1.34 18.16
CA ASP A 8 6.54 -0.51 17.35
C ASP A 8 7.08 -0.33 15.91
N ALA A 9 8.37 -0.07 15.74
CA ALA A 9 8.97 0.09 14.40
C ALA A 9 8.87 -1.21 13.58
N VAL A 10 9.09 -2.36 14.22
CA VAL A 10 8.95 -3.68 13.59
C VAL A 10 7.51 -3.94 13.20
N ASN A 11 6.54 -3.66 14.08
CA ASN A 11 5.12 -3.82 13.79
C ASN A 11 4.67 -2.96 12.60
N TRP A 12 5.09 -1.70 12.55
CA TRP A 12 4.79 -0.81 11.43
C TRP A 12 5.41 -1.30 10.12
N PHE A 13 6.65 -1.77 10.15
CA PHE A 13 7.30 -2.34 8.97
C PHE A 13 6.54 -3.57 8.44
N ILE A 14 6.15 -4.49 9.32
CA ILE A 14 5.34 -5.66 8.96
C ILE A 14 4.01 -5.23 8.34
N ALA A 15 3.32 -4.24 8.92
CA ALA A 15 2.06 -3.73 8.40
C ALA A 15 2.21 -3.14 6.99
N PHE A 16 3.27 -2.35 6.76
CA PHE A 16 3.54 -1.74 5.46
C PHE A 16 3.77 -2.78 4.37
N VAL A 17 4.63 -3.77 4.65
CA VAL A 17 4.96 -4.84 3.70
C VAL A 17 3.74 -5.71 3.43
N SER A 18 3.03 -6.12 4.49
CA SER A 18 1.86 -7.00 4.35
C SER A 18 0.76 -6.35 3.52
N LEU A 19 0.47 -5.07 3.78
CA LEU A 19 -0.55 -4.34 3.06
C LEU A 19 -0.16 -4.12 1.59
N SER A 20 1.12 -3.82 1.32
CA SER A 20 1.63 -3.70 -0.06
C SER A 20 1.47 -5.00 -0.84
N VAL A 21 1.78 -6.16 -0.22
CA VAL A 21 1.58 -7.46 -0.88
C VAL A 21 0.09 -7.70 -1.20
N VAL A 22 -0.81 -7.38 -0.27
CA VAL A 22 -2.25 -7.50 -0.50
C VAL A 22 -2.70 -6.63 -1.67
N TRP A 23 -2.29 -5.36 -1.70
CA TRP A 23 -2.65 -4.44 -2.76
C TRP A 23 -2.05 -4.81 -4.11
N PHE A 24 -0.81 -5.30 -4.13
CA PHE A 24 -0.17 -5.84 -5.32
C PHE A 24 -0.96 -7.01 -5.92
N ILE A 25 -1.41 -7.95 -5.09
CA ILE A 25 -2.25 -9.07 -5.54
C ILE A 25 -3.59 -8.54 -6.06
N MET A 26 -4.22 -7.62 -5.34
CA MET A 26 -5.51 -7.05 -5.73
C MET A 26 -5.42 -6.31 -7.06
N ARG A 27 -4.32 -5.59 -7.29
CA ARG A 27 -3.98 -4.95 -8.56
C ARG A 27 -3.85 -5.97 -9.69
N ASP A 28 -3.13 -7.08 -9.49
CA ASP A 28 -2.96 -8.09 -10.56
C ASP A 28 -4.29 -8.74 -10.94
N ILE A 29 -5.11 -9.09 -9.93
CA ILE A 29 -6.47 -9.61 -10.16
C ILE A 29 -7.30 -8.57 -10.92
N SER A 30 -7.28 -7.32 -10.47
CA SER A 30 -8.04 -6.23 -11.08
C SER A 30 -7.65 -5.98 -12.54
N ARG A 31 -6.35 -6.09 -12.85
CA ARG A 31 -5.81 -5.98 -14.20
C ARG A 31 -6.33 -7.12 -15.09
N ARG A 32 -6.23 -8.37 -14.64
CA ARG A 32 -6.71 -9.54 -15.40
C ARG A 32 -8.20 -9.45 -15.70
N ILE A 33 -9.01 -9.05 -14.71
CA ILE A 33 -10.46 -8.87 -14.89
C ILE A 33 -10.74 -7.72 -15.87
N GLY A 34 -10.03 -6.59 -15.73
CA GLY A 34 -10.19 -5.44 -16.63
C GLY A 34 -9.84 -5.77 -18.08
N GLU A 35 -8.79 -6.57 -18.31
CA GLU A 35 -8.42 -7.07 -19.63
C GLU A 35 -9.47 -8.04 -20.20
N ALA A 36 -9.94 -8.99 -19.39
CA ALA A 36 -10.96 -9.95 -19.80
C ALA A 36 -12.29 -9.28 -20.18
N LEU A 37 -12.67 -8.23 -19.44
CA LEU A 37 -13.91 -7.48 -19.67
C LEU A 37 -13.71 -6.27 -20.62
N ARG A 38 -12.51 -6.10 -21.20
CA ARG A 38 -12.14 -4.99 -22.11
C ARG A 38 -12.47 -3.58 -21.57
N MET A 39 -12.28 -3.36 -20.28
CA MET A 39 -12.63 -2.09 -19.64
C MET A 39 -11.50 -1.07 -19.64
N LYS A 40 -11.85 0.20 -19.36
CA LYS A 40 -10.86 1.26 -19.15
C LYS A 40 -9.88 0.88 -18.03
N ARG A 41 -8.63 1.32 -18.16
CA ARG A 41 -7.49 1.03 -17.26
C ARG A 41 -7.65 1.62 -15.86
N TYR A 42 -8.61 1.13 -15.09
CA TYR A 42 -8.85 1.57 -13.71
C TYR A 42 -7.74 1.15 -12.73
N TYR A 43 -6.88 0.19 -13.11
CA TYR A 43 -5.74 -0.25 -12.31
C TYR A 43 -4.62 0.80 -12.17
N VAL A 44 -4.62 1.89 -12.94
CA VAL A 44 -3.63 2.98 -12.82
C VAL A 44 -3.70 3.68 -11.46
N LEU A 45 -4.88 3.71 -10.83
CA LEU A 45 -5.00 4.29 -9.49
C LEU A 45 -4.42 3.36 -8.41
N TYR A 46 -4.46 2.04 -8.62
CA TYR A 46 -3.69 1.11 -7.78
C TYR A 46 -2.18 1.30 -7.99
N ASP A 47 -1.73 1.60 -9.22
CA ASP A 47 -0.30 1.90 -9.46
C ASP A 47 0.17 3.13 -8.64
N LEU A 48 -0.70 4.13 -8.48
CA LEU A 48 -0.41 5.31 -7.65
C LEU A 48 -0.35 4.98 -6.15
N GLY A 49 -1.33 4.21 -5.64
CA GLY A 49 -1.33 3.77 -4.24
C GLY A 49 -0.12 2.91 -3.92
N GLU A 50 0.19 1.93 -4.78
CA GLU A 50 1.36 1.06 -4.64
C GLU A 50 2.68 1.86 -4.66
N ALA A 51 2.81 2.84 -5.55
CA ALA A 51 4.00 3.71 -5.59
C ALA A 51 4.18 4.48 -4.27
N LEU A 52 3.09 5.01 -3.70
CA LEU A 52 3.13 5.70 -2.41
C LEU A 52 3.47 4.74 -1.26
N LEU A 53 2.97 3.50 -1.27
CA LEU A 53 3.35 2.48 -0.29
C LEU A 53 4.84 2.16 -0.35
N ILE A 54 5.40 2.00 -1.55
CA ILE A 54 6.84 1.76 -1.73
C ILE A 54 7.65 2.94 -1.18
N VAL A 55 7.23 4.19 -1.44
CA VAL A 55 7.89 5.38 -0.88
C VAL A 55 7.85 5.34 0.66
N ALA A 56 6.70 5.00 1.24
CA ALA A 56 6.54 4.91 2.69
C ALA A 56 7.45 3.82 3.31
N ILE A 57 7.57 2.67 2.65
CA ILE A 57 8.49 1.58 3.04
C ILE A 57 9.95 2.05 2.99
N VAL A 58 10.36 2.70 1.90
CA VAL A 58 11.72 3.19 1.72
C VAL A 58 12.07 4.23 2.80
N MET A 59 11.17 5.17 3.09
CA MET A 59 11.39 6.16 4.15
C MET A 59 11.60 5.52 5.53
N LEU A 60 10.79 4.51 5.88
CA LEU A 60 10.92 3.78 7.13
C LEU A 60 12.22 2.96 7.18
N PHE A 61 12.60 2.34 6.06
CA PHE A 61 13.84 1.58 5.94
C PHE A 61 15.08 2.47 6.05
N VAL A 62 15.08 3.65 5.43
CA VAL A 62 16.17 4.64 5.54
C VAL A 62 16.34 5.09 6.99
N HIS A 63 15.25 5.40 7.68
CA HIS A 63 15.30 5.76 9.11
C HIS A 63 15.88 4.61 9.95
N PHE A 64 15.50 3.36 9.66
CA PHE A 64 16.01 2.18 10.33
C PHE A 64 17.53 1.97 10.11
N VAL A 65 18.00 2.06 8.87
CA VAL A 65 19.41 1.80 8.50
C VAL A 65 20.35 2.89 9.01
N LEU A 66 19.95 4.16 8.91
CA LEU A 66 20.79 5.28 9.32
C LEU A 66 20.83 5.48 10.84
N GLY A 67 19.84 4.93 11.55
CA GLY A 67 19.79 4.92 13.00
C GLY A 67 19.50 6.29 13.62
N VAL A 68 18.69 6.29 14.69
CA VAL A 68 18.34 7.49 15.49
C VAL A 68 19.58 8.24 16.01
N ARG A 69 20.74 7.59 16.11
CA ARG A 69 21.97 8.18 16.70
C ARG A 69 22.76 9.10 15.75
N ALA A 70 22.53 9.08 14.45
CA ALA A 70 23.20 9.95 13.47
C ALA A 70 22.31 11.11 12.98
N ALA A 71 21.10 11.21 13.51
CA ALA A 71 19.99 11.95 12.93
C ALA A 71 19.80 13.32 13.59
N GLY A 72 20.06 14.40 12.85
CA GLY A 72 19.56 15.73 13.23
C GLY A 72 18.03 15.80 13.21
N PRO A 73 17.41 16.89 13.69
CA PRO A 73 15.97 17.00 13.96
C PRO A 73 15.03 16.70 12.76
N GLY A 74 15.53 16.76 11.52
CA GLY A 74 14.75 16.38 10.34
C GLY A 74 14.52 14.87 10.17
N MET A 75 15.39 14.02 10.74
CA MET A 75 15.25 12.55 10.62
C MET A 75 14.25 11.96 11.62
N ASP A 76 13.86 12.70 12.66
CA ASP A 76 12.76 12.31 13.56
C ASP A 76 11.37 12.50 12.93
N LEU A 77 11.26 13.29 11.85
CA LEU A 77 10.02 13.48 11.10
C LEU A 77 9.78 12.39 10.03
N LEU A 78 10.82 11.63 9.66
CA LEU A 78 10.73 10.58 8.64
C LEU A 78 9.70 9.50 9.00
N PRO A 79 9.67 8.93 10.23
CA PRO A 79 8.66 7.94 10.61
C PRO A 79 7.24 8.49 10.56
N LEU A 80 7.04 9.75 10.93
CA LEU A 80 5.73 10.40 10.89
C LEU A 80 5.29 10.62 9.43
N GLY A 81 6.18 11.11 8.57
CA GLY A 81 5.94 11.27 7.14
C GLY A 81 5.63 9.94 6.45
N ALA A 82 6.38 8.88 6.77
CA ALA A 82 6.14 7.54 6.25
C ALA A 82 4.74 7.01 6.64
N LYS A 83 4.32 7.18 7.90
CA LYS A 83 2.97 6.81 8.37
C LYS A 83 1.87 7.62 7.68
N ALA A 84 2.09 8.92 7.46
CA ALA A 84 1.11 9.77 6.75
C ALA A 84 0.96 9.35 5.28
N ILE A 85 2.07 9.12 4.57
CA ILE A 85 2.06 8.66 3.17
C ILE A 85 1.39 7.28 3.09
N PHE A 86 1.71 6.36 4.01
CA PHE A 86 1.08 5.06 4.10
C PHE A 86 -0.44 5.15 4.26
N ALA A 87 -0.93 6.02 5.16
CA ALA A 87 -2.36 6.22 5.36
C ALA A 87 -3.06 6.77 4.11
N ILE A 88 -2.42 7.71 3.41
CA ILE A 88 -2.92 8.25 2.14
C ILE A 88 -2.98 7.15 1.07
N ALA A 89 -1.90 6.38 0.92
CA ALA A 89 -1.81 5.29 -0.04
C ALA A 89 -2.89 4.23 0.19
N ALA A 90 -3.00 3.75 1.43
CA ALA A 90 -4.05 2.81 1.84
C ALA A 90 -5.46 3.37 1.60
N GLY A 91 -5.67 4.68 1.83
CA GLY A 91 -6.93 5.34 1.54
C GLY A 91 -7.27 5.37 0.04
N ILE A 92 -6.28 5.65 -0.81
CA ILE A 92 -6.43 5.60 -2.27
C ILE A 92 -6.78 4.18 -2.70
N ASP A 93 -6.00 3.18 -2.29
CA ASP A 93 -6.23 1.79 -2.68
C ASP A 93 -7.58 1.27 -2.20
N LEU A 94 -7.99 1.63 -0.98
CA LEU A 94 -9.31 1.30 -0.45
C LEU A 94 -10.43 1.96 -1.26
N ALA A 95 -10.33 3.25 -1.58
CA ALA A 95 -11.32 3.97 -2.36
C ALA A 95 -11.46 3.39 -3.77
N VAL A 96 -10.33 3.06 -4.41
CA VAL A 96 -10.29 2.38 -5.71
C VAL A 96 -10.94 1.02 -5.61
N THR A 97 -10.62 0.26 -4.57
CA THR A 97 -11.20 -1.07 -4.34
C THR A 97 -12.71 -1.01 -4.21
N ILE A 98 -13.23 -0.13 -3.34
CA ILE A 98 -14.68 0.02 -3.15
C ILE A 98 -15.36 0.40 -4.47
N LYS A 99 -14.79 1.37 -5.20
CA LYS A 99 -15.37 1.84 -6.46
C LYS A 99 -15.33 0.77 -7.56
N TYR A 100 -14.21 0.08 -7.70
CA TYR A 100 -13.98 -0.88 -8.77
C TYR A 100 -14.71 -2.20 -8.52
N TRP A 101 -14.53 -2.78 -7.33
CA TRP A 101 -15.17 -4.04 -6.96
C TRP A 101 -16.66 -3.88 -6.71
N GLY A 102 -17.10 -2.72 -6.20
CA GLY A 102 -18.52 -2.42 -6.03
C GLY A 102 -19.31 -2.47 -7.34
N TRP A 103 -18.65 -2.21 -8.47
CA TRP A 103 -19.29 -2.27 -9.79
C TRP A 103 -19.06 -3.61 -10.50
N ILE A 104 -17.88 -4.25 -10.37
CA ILE A 104 -17.58 -5.56 -11.00
C ILE A 104 -18.32 -6.74 -10.37
N VAL A 105 -18.38 -6.80 -9.03
CA VAL A 105 -18.93 -7.98 -8.33
C VAL A 105 -20.39 -8.25 -8.74
N PRO A 106 -21.28 -7.24 -8.80
CA PRO A 106 -22.64 -7.45 -9.31
C PRO A 106 -22.69 -7.98 -10.75
N GLU A 107 -21.86 -7.46 -11.65
CA GLU A 107 -21.85 -7.89 -13.06
C GLU A 107 -21.40 -9.34 -13.21
N VAL A 108 -20.33 -9.72 -12.52
CA VAL A 108 -19.82 -11.10 -12.53
C VAL A 108 -20.85 -12.07 -11.94
N LEU A 109 -21.52 -11.69 -10.85
CA LEU A 109 -22.58 -12.51 -10.25
C LEU A 109 -23.81 -12.64 -11.15
N ALA A 110 -24.14 -11.61 -11.92
CA ALA A 110 -25.24 -11.65 -12.88
C ALA A 110 -24.94 -12.59 -14.05
N LEU A 111 -23.68 -12.65 -14.52
CA LEU A 111 -23.25 -13.55 -15.58
C LEU A 111 -23.29 -15.03 -15.16
N ARG A 112 -23.00 -15.35 -13.89
CA ARG A 112 -23.08 -16.72 -13.36
C ARG A 112 -24.50 -17.30 -13.32
N LYS A 113 -25.52 -16.44 -13.30
CA LYS A 113 -26.94 -16.85 -13.20
C LYS A 113 -27.61 -17.10 -14.56
N LYS A 114 -26.91 -16.87 -15.66
CA LYS A 114 -27.36 -17.19 -17.03
C LYS A 114 -26.71 -18.49 -17.49
#